data_AF-A0A3D9DG91-F1
#
_entry.id   AF-A0A3D9DG91-F1
#
_cell.length_a   1.000
_cell.length_b   1.000
_cell.length_c   1.000
_cell.angle_alpha   90.00
_cell.angle_beta   90.00
_cell.angle_gamma   90.00
#
_symmetry.space_group_name_H-M   'P 1'
#
loop_
_entity.id
_entity.type
_entity.pdbx_description
1 polymer ?
#
loop_
_entity_poly.entity_id
_entity_poly.type
_entity_poly.pdbx_seq_one_letter_code
_entity_poly.pdbx_strand_id
1 'polypeptide(L)'
;MQSNEPDSYYGESEEEYLARKREESNATGGLMAGLFALLLFCVKIFVIYGAFIYAGFLLARKFLGSESDKVKILGCTIVFTYLIFCVIYFFKGTIIGFRAKNRNIWILPWIVCILVCCLTPAFIVSGFVAALFSPAHYDNIWYKIISWGSFIISALCVYNIYAFKTPSAPIFLSWSYKLGVKLTS
;
A
#
# COMPACT_ATOMS: atom_id res chain seq x y z
N MET A 1 -12.63 -27.76 42.98
CA MET A 1 -14.09 -27.64 42.81
C MET A 1 -14.41 -27.95 41.35
N GLN A 2 -15.54 -28.62 41.09
CA GLN A 2 -15.93 -29.01 39.73
C GLN A 2 -16.55 -27.80 39.02
N SER A 3 -16.25 -27.61 37.73
CA SER A 3 -16.76 -26.47 36.95
C SER A 3 -18.26 -26.62 36.70
N ASN A 4 -19.06 -25.60 37.07
CA ASN A 4 -20.52 -25.59 36.91
C ASN A 4 -21.00 -24.79 35.69
N GLU A 5 -20.09 -24.52 34.74
CA GLU A 5 -20.39 -23.78 33.50
C GLU A 5 -21.06 -24.70 32.46
N PRO A 6 -21.98 -24.19 31.61
CA PRO A 6 -22.79 -25.01 30.71
C PRO A 6 -22.00 -25.68 29.58
N ASP A 7 -20.78 -25.22 29.31
CA ASP A 7 -19.82 -25.74 28.33
C ASP A 7 -18.64 -26.49 29.00
N SER A 8 -18.71 -26.79 30.30
CA SER A 8 -17.72 -27.63 30.99
C SER A 8 -17.91 -29.11 30.69
N TYR A 9 -16.81 -29.87 30.58
CA TYR A 9 -16.91 -31.31 30.39
C TYR A 9 -17.20 -32.02 31.72
N TYR A 10 -17.91 -33.15 31.65
CA TYR A 10 -18.25 -33.92 32.84
C TYR A 10 -16.99 -34.42 33.56
N GLY A 11 -16.79 -34.00 34.81
CA GLY A 11 -15.57 -34.34 35.58
C GLY A 11 -14.50 -33.26 35.63
N GLU A 12 -14.65 -32.18 34.85
CA GLU A 12 -13.63 -31.15 34.71
C GLU A 12 -13.51 -30.24 35.94
N SER A 13 -12.27 -29.99 36.36
CA SER A 13 -11.99 -29.01 37.41
C SER A 13 -12.09 -27.58 36.89
N GLU A 14 -12.44 -26.62 37.76
CA GLU A 14 -12.55 -25.21 37.40
C GLU A 14 -11.25 -24.64 36.78
N GLU A 15 -10.09 -25.11 37.25
CA GLU A 15 -8.78 -24.70 36.73
C GLU A 15 -8.53 -25.22 35.30
N GLU A 16 -8.89 -26.47 35.00
CA GLU A 16 -8.77 -27.07 33.66
C GLU A 16 -9.71 -26.37 32.66
N TYR A 17 -10.93 -26.04 33.09
CA TYR A 17 -11.89 -25.29 32.27
C TYR A 17 -11.35 -23.90 31.89
N LEU A 18 -10.81 -23.16 32.86
CA LEU A 18 -10.22 -21.83 32.63
C LEU A 18 -8.96 -21.89 31.76
N ALA A 19 -8.13 -22.92 31.92
CA ALA A 19 -6.95 -23.13 31.08
C ALA A 19 -7.35 -23.35 29.62
N ARG A 20 -8.34 -24.20 29.34
CA ARG A 20 -8.84 -24.43 27.97
C ARG A 20 -9.48 -23.17 27.36
N LYS A 21 -10.36 -22.48 28.09
CA LYS A 21 -10.97 -21.21 27.63
C LYS A 21 -9.92 -20.16 27.30
N ARG A 22 -8.85 -20.08 28.10
CA ARG A 22 -7.74 -19.16 27.85
C ARG A 22 -6.94 -19.57 26.61
N GLU A 23 -6.70 -20.86 26.38
CA GLU A 23 -6.07 -21.36 25.16
C GLU A 23 -6.93 -21.11 23.91
N GLU A 24 -8.23 -21.38 23.96
CA GLU A 24 -9.17 -21.11 22.86
C GLU A 24 -9.29 -19.61 22.56
N SER A 25 -9.37 -18.77 23.60
CA SER A 25 -9.40 -17.31 23.46
C SER A 25 -8.07 -16.77 22.91
N ASN A 26 -6.93 -17.29 23.35
CA ASN A 26 -5.62 -16.91 22.81
C ASN A 26 -5.44 -17.38 21.36
N ALA A 27 -5.89 -18.59 21.02
CA ALA A 27 -5.85 -19.11 19.66
C ALA A 27 -6.76 -18.30 18.72
N THR A 28 -7.98 -17.97 19.17
CA THR A 28 -8.94 -17.15 18.41
C THR A 28 -8.47 -15.71 18.27
N GLY A 29 -7.92 -15.13 19.34
CA GLY A 29 -7.32 -13.80 19.33
C GLY A 29 -6.10 -13.72 18.41
N GLY A 30 -5.25 -14.74 18.42
CA GLY A 30 -4.11 -14.87 17.50
C GLY A 30 -4.54 -15.00 16.04
N LEU A 31 -5.58 -15.79 15.76
CA LEU A 31 -6.11 -15.99 14.40
C LEU A 31 -6.79 -14.72 13.87
N MET A 32 -7.60 -14.03 14.68
CA MET A 32 -8.19 -12.74 14.32
C MET A 32 -7.12 -11.67 14.11
N ALA A 33 -6.12 -11.57 14.99
CA ALA A 33 -5.02 -10.64 14.83
C ALA A 33 -4.22 -10.92 13.54
N GLY A 34 -3.98 -12.20 13.24
CA GLY A 34 -3.32 -12.65 12.01
C GLY A 34 -4.11 -12.27 10.75
N LEU A 35 -5.42 -12.52 10.73
CA LEU A 35 -6.31 -12.15 9.63
C LEU A 35 -6.36 -10.63 9.43
N PHE A 36 -6.44 -9.87 10.52
CA PHE A 36 -6.44 -8.42 10.47
C PHE A 36 -5.12 -7.87 9.93
N ALA A 37 -3.98 -8.43 10.37
CA ALA A 37 -2.66 -8.07 9.87
C ALA A 37 -2.51 -8.40 8.37
N LEU A 38 -3.01 -9.55 7.93
CA LEU A 38 -3.02 -9.95 6.52
C LEU A 38 -3.87 -9.00 5.68
N LEU A 39 -5.05 -8.62 6.16
CA LEU A 39 -5.92 -7.66 5.49
C LEU A 39 -5.24 -6.30 5.36
N LEU A 40 -4.64 -5.78 6.43
CA LEU A 40 -3.87 -4.53 6.37
C LEU A 40 -2.69 -4.62 5.41
N PHE A 41 -2.02 -5.77 5.34
CA PHE A 41 -0.94 -6.01 4.40
C PHE A 41 -1.42 -5.99 2.94
N CYS A 42 -2.54 -6.66 2.64
CA CYS A 42 -3.15 -6.63 1.32
C CYS A 42 -3.59 -5.22 0.92
N VAL A 43 -4.24 -4.49 1.82
CA VAL A 43 -4.64 -3.09 1.59
C VAL A 43 -3.40 -2.23 1.33
N LYS A 44 -2.34 -2.41 2.10
CA LYS A 44 -1.06 -1.70 1.91
C LYS A 44 -0.48 -1.96 0.53
N ILE A 45 -0.42 -3.22 0.09
CA ILE A 45 0.05 -3.58 -1.25
C ILE A 45 -0.87 -2.96 -2.31
N PHE A 46 -2.18 -3.06 -2.14
CA PHE A 46 -3.14 -2.55 -3.11
C PHE A 46 -3.04 -1.03 -3.27
N VAL A 47 -2.96 -0.28 -2.17
CA VAL A 47 -2.83 1.18 -2.19
C VAL A 47 -1.51 1.62 -2.83
N ILE A 48 -0.41 0.90 -2.58
CA ILE A 48 0.91 1.25 -3.12
C ILE A 48 1.03 0.85 -4.59
N TYR A 49 0.78 -0.42 -4.89
CA TYR A 49 1.07 -0.99 -6.20
C TYR A 49 -0.13 -0.91 -7.15
N GLY A 50 -1.36 -0.94 -6.62
CA GLY A 50 -2.58 -0.99 -7.42
C GLY A 50 -2.74 0.22 -8.34
N ALA A 51 -2.40 1.42 -7.87
CA ALA A 51 -2.42 2.63 -8.70
C ALA A 51 -1.51 2.52 -9.93
N PHE A 52 -0.29 1.98 -9.74
CA PHE A 52 0.68 1.82 -10.82
C PHE A 52 0.35 0.64 -11.73
N ILE A 53 -0.21 -0.45 -11.18
CA ILE A 53 -0.73 -1.57 -11.97
C ILE A 53 -1.87 -1.09 -12.87
N TYR A 54 -2.78 -0.29 -12.32
CA TYR A 54 -3.88 0.29 -13.09
C TYR A 54 -3.39 1.25 -14.17
N ALA A 55 -2.40 2.10 -13.86
CA ALA A 55 -1.75 2.95 -14.86
C ALA A 55 -1.07 2.12 -15.97
N GLY A 56 -0.37 1.05 -15.60
CA GLY A 56 0.23 0.10 -16.54
C GLY A 56 -0.82 -0.58 -17.42
N PHE A 57 -1.99 -0.90 -16.87
CA PHE A 57 -3.10 -1.49 -17.61
C PHE A 57 -3.70 -0.51 -18.62
N LEU A 58 -3.91 0.75 -18.24
CA LEU A 58 -4.39 1.79 -19.16
C LEU A 58 -3.40 2.03 -20.31
N LEU A 59 -2.10 2.08 -20.00
CA LEU A 59 -1.04 2.18 -21.01
C LEU A 59 -1.04 0.96 -21.95
N ALA A 60 -1.15 -0.24 -21.39
CA ALA A 60 -1.22 -1.47 -22.17
C ALA A 60 -2.42 -1.47 -23.13
N ARG A 61 -3.62 -1.09 -22.66
CA ARG A 61 -4.81 -1.00 -23.52
C ARG A 61 -4.67 0.05 -24.62
N LYS A 62 -4.05 1.20 -24.31
CA LYS A 62 -3.83 2.26 -25.30
C LYS A 62 -2.80 1.86 -26.36
N PHE A 63 -1.78 1.08 -25.97
CA PHE A 63 -0.72 0.65 -26.87
C PHE A 63 -1.13 -0.53 -27.76
N LEU A 64 -1.83 -1.54 -27.23
CA LEU A 64 -2.23 -2.75 -27.96
C LEU A 64 -3.60 -2.65 -28.67
N GLY A 65 -4.37 -1.60 -28.40
CA GLY A 65 -5.76 -1.49 -28.84
C GLY A 65 -6.70 -2.39 -28.02
N SER A 66 -7.96 -2.00 -27.92
CA SER A 66 -8.95 -2.67 -27.06
C SER A 66 -9.35 -4.07 -27.52
N GLU A 67 -9.00 -4.45 -28.76
CA GLU A 67 -9.36 -5.73 -29.37
C GLU A 67 -8.26 -6.80 -29.27
N SER A 68 -7.11 -6.48 -28.67
CA SER A 68 -6.04 -7.45 -28.46
C SER A 68 -6.40 -8.53 -27.43
N ASP A 69 -5.76 -9.69 -27.55
CA ASP A 69 -5.90 -10.81 -26.62
C ASP A 69 -5.68 -10.37 -25.16
N LYS A 70 -6.57 -10.82 -24.26
CA LYS A 70 -6.50 -10.52 -22.82
C LYS A 70 -5.14 -10.86 -22.21
N VAL A 71 -4.53 -11.95 -22.66
CA VAL A 71 -3.19 -12.40 -22.21
C VAL A 71 -2.10 -11.42 -22.59
N LYS A 72 -2.16 -10.86 -23.81
CA LYS A 72 -1.19 -9.85 -24.28
C LYS A 72 -1.32 -8.55 -23.50
N ILE A 73 -2.55 -8.11 -23.23
CA ILE A 73 -2.81 -6.91 -22.41
C ILE A 73 -2.27 -7.11 -20.99
N LEU A 74 -2.47 -8.29 -20.38
CA LEU A 74 -1.92 -8.60 -19.06
C LEU A 74 -0.39 -8.58 -19.06
N GLY A 75 0.25 -9.21 -20.05
CA GLY A 75 1.71 -9.20 -20.20
C GLY A 75 2.27 -7.77 -20.33
N CYS A 76 1.67 -6.96 -21.21
CA CYS A 76 2.05 -5.55 -21.36
C CYS A 76 1.81 -4.74 -20.09
N THR A 77 0.74 -5.02 -19.34
CA THR A 77 0.45 -4.35 -18.06
C THR A 77 1.59 -4.56 -17.07
N ILE A 78 2.08 -5.79 -16.93
CA ILE A 78 3.20 -6.12 -16.04
C ILE A 78 4.47 -5.39 -16.48
N VAL A 79 4.76 -5.38 -17.78
CA VAL A 79 5.94 -4.68 -18.34
C VAL A 79 5.86 -3.17 -18.10
N PHE A 80 4.74 -2.52 -18.40
CA PHE A 80 4.58 -1.08 -18.16
C PHE A 80 4.65 -0.73 -16.68
N THR A 81 4.01 -1.54 -15.83
CA THR A 81 4.09 -1.37 -14.38
C THR A 81 5.53 -1.46 -13.89
N TYR A 82 6.29 -2.44 -14.38
CA TYR A 82 7.71 -2.58 -14.07
C TYR A 82 8.51 -1.35 -14.51
N LEU A 83 8.29 -0.85 -15.72
CA LEU A 83 8.96 0.36 -16.23
C LEU A 83 8.66 1.58 -15.36
N ILE A 84 7.41 1.76 -14.94
CA ILE A 84 7.02 2.84 -14.02
C ILE A 84 7.81 2.72 -12.71
N PHE A 85 7.89 1.52 -12.12
CA PHE A 85 8.70 1.31 -10.93
C PHE A 85 10.19 1.56 -11.14
N CYS A 86 10.75 1.14 -12.28
CA CYS A 86 12.14 1.44 -12.63
C CYS A 86 12.40 2.96 -12.60
N VAL A 87 11.50 3.76 -13.17
CA VAL A 87 11.62 5.23 -13.17
C VAL A 87 11.51 5.80 -11.75
N ILE A 88 10.57 5.32 -10.93
CA ILE A 88 10.42 5.78 -9.54
C ILE A 88 11.69 5.49 -8.72
N TYR A 89 12.23 4.27 -8.81
CA TYR A 89 13.45 3.91 -8.07
C TYR A 89 14.72 4.56 -8.63
N PHE A 90 14.74 4.87 -9.93
CA PHE A 90 15.78 5.71 -10.52
C PHE A 90 15.78 7.09 -9.88
N PHE A 91 14.60 7.75 -9.81
CA PHE A 91 14.48 9.04 -9.14
C PHE A 91 14.86 8.96 -7.66
N LYS A 92 14.45 7.89 -6.95
CA LYS A 92 14.90 7.64 -5.57
C LYS A 92 16.43 7.60 -5.46
N GLY A 93 17.12 6.94 -6.40
CA GLY A 93 18.57 6.93 -6.48
C GLY A 93 19.17 8.31 -6.71
N THR A 94 18.61 9.09 -7.63
CA THR A 94 19.08 10.47 -7.90
C THR A 94 18.92 11.40 -6.70
N ILE A 95 17.81 11.29 -5.94
CA ILE A 95 17.57 12.06 -4.71
C ILE A 95 18.69 11.79 -3.70
N ILE A 96 19.04 10.52 -3.50
CA ILE A 96 20.05 10.12 -2.52
C ILE A 96 21.45 10.57 -2.96
N GLY A 97 21.80 10.41 -4.23
CA GLY A 97 23.10 10.87 -4.75
C GLY A 97 23.28 12.39 -4.69
N PHE A 98 22.26 13.17 -5.06
CA PHE A 98 22.32 14.63 -4.92
C PHE A 98 22.34 15.09 -3.46
N ARG A 99 21.64 14.38 -2.57
CA ARG A 99 21.65 14.67 -1.13
C ARG A 99 23.02 14.42 -0.52
N ALA A 100 23.72 13.36 -0.93
CA ALA A 100 25.09 13.08 -0.49
C ALA A 100 26.06 14.22 -0.85
N LYS A 101 25.80 14.96 -1.95
CA LYS A 101 26.60 16.12 -2.38
C LYS A 101 26.12 17.48 -1.83
N ASN A 102 25.14 17.49 -0.91
CA ASN A 102 24.55 18.68 -0.31
C ASN A 102 24.01 19.73 -1.33
N ARG A 103 23.61 19.28 -2.53
CA ARG A 103 23.06 20.16 -3.58
C ARG A 103 21.54 20.15 -3.54
N ASN A 104 20.90 21.30 -3.33
CA ASN A 104 19.42 21.44 -3.26
C ASN A 104 18.64 21.00 -4.51
N ILE A 105 19.32 20.65 -5.61
CA ILE A 105 18.73 20.07 -6.83
C ILE A 105 17.99 18.75 -6.52
N TRP A 106 18.33 18.06 -5.42
CA TRP A 106 17.63 16.84 -4.97
C TRP A 106 16.12 17.06 -4.72
N ILE A 107 15.69 18.29 -4.45
CA ILE A 107 14.29 18.63 -4.15
C ILE A 107 13.41 18.44 -5.39
N LEU A 108 13.92 18.66 -6.60
CA LEU A 108 13.15 18.50 -7.84
C LEU A 108 12.65 17.06 -8.06
N PRO A 109 13.53 16.04 -8.16
CA PRO A 109 13.07 14.66 -8.30
C PRO A 109 12.26 14.19 -7.09
N TRP A 110 12.51 14.76 -5.89
CA TRP A 110 11.73 14.46 -4.69
C TRP A 110 10.28 14.96 -4.79
N ILE A 111 10.06 16.19 -5.25
CA ILE A 111 8.70 16.72 -5.47
C ILE A 111 7.97 15.89 -6.52
N VAL A 112 8.64 15.54 -7.63
CA VAL A 112 8.05 14.69 -8.68
C VAL A 112 7.66 13.32 -8.12
N CYS A 113 8.52 12.68 -7.34
CA CYS A 113 8.20 11.42 -6.68
C CYS A 113 7.01 11.55 -5.72
N ILE A 114 6.90 12.62 -4.94
CA ILE A 114 5.75 12.84 -4.05
C ILE A 114 4.46 13.05 -4.85
N LEU A 115 4.50 13.88 -5.90
CA LEU A 115 3.35 14.13 -6.75
C LEU A 115 2.87 12.83 -7.40
N VAL A 116 3.77 12.05 -7.99
CA VAL A 116 3.37 10.84 -8.70
C VAL A 116 3.03 9.71 -7.72
N CYS A 117 3.84 9.49 -6.69
CA CYS A 117 3.70 8.32 -5.82
C CYS A 117 2.79 8.55 -4.62
N CYS A 118 2.65 9.76 -4.11
CA CYS A 118 1.79 10.02 -2.94
C CYS A 118 0.43 10.56 -3.35
N LEU A 119 0.35 11.53 -4.27
CA LEU A 119 -0.93 12.12 -4.65
C LEU A 119 -1.79 11.15 -5.48
N THR A 120 -1.22 10.44 -6.44
CA THR A 120 -1.99 9.51 -7.29
C THR A 120 -2.76 8.45 -6.49
N PRO A 121 -2.13 7.65 -5.60
CA PRO A 121 -2.88 6.69 -4.79
C PRO A 121 -3.80 7.37 -3.78
N ALA A 122 -3.43 8.54 -3.23
CA ALA A 122 -4.30 9.28 -2.32
C ALA A 122 -5.60 9.75 -3.00
N PHE A 123 -5.53 10.18 -4.27
CA PHE A 123 -6.72 10.51 -5.06
C PHE A 123 -7.61 9.29 -5.32
N ILE A 124 -7.02 8.13 -5.62
CA ILE A 124 -7.77 6.89 -5.82
C ILE A 124 -8.49 6.49 -4.52
N VAL A 125 -7.81 6.56 -3.38
CA VAL A 125 -8.42 6.26 -2.06
C VAL A 125 -9.54 7.26 -1.75
N SER A 126 -9.31 8.55 -1.93
CA SER A 126 -10.34 9.58 -1.72
C SER A 126 -11.56 9.38 -2.63
N GLY A 127 -11.34 9.03 -3.90
CA GLY A 127 -12.41 8.68 -4.84
C GLY A 127 -13.18 7.42 -4.43
N PHE A 128 -12.49 6.40 -3.92
CA PHE A 128 -13.12 5.18 -3.41
C PHE A 128 -13.96 5.47 -2.16
N VAL A 129 -13.43 6.27 -1.23
CA VAL A 129 -14.17 6.74 -0.05
C VAL A 129 -15.40 7.55 -0.49
N ALA A 130 -15.26 8.42 -1.48
CA ALA A 130 -16.36 9.21 -2.01
C ALA A 130 -17.45 8.35 -2.67
N ALA A 131 -17.08 7.25 -3.32
CA ALA A 131 -18.03 6.31 -3.92
C ALA A 131 -18.85 5.52 -2.88
N LEU A 132 -18.37 5.41 -1.63
CA LEU A 132 -19.12 4.79 -0.53
C LEU A 132 -20.23 5.70 0.00
N PHE A 133 -20.19 7.01 -0.29
CA PHE A 133 -21.24 7.96 0.10
C PHE A 133 -22.23 8.17 -1.04
N SER A 134 -23.53 8.18 -0.72
CA SER A 134 -24.57 8.47 -1.70
C SER A 134 -24.51 9.93 -2.17
N PRO A 135 -24.86 10.23 -3.45
CA PRO A 135 -24.76 11.59 -3.99
C PRO A 135 -25.52 12.67 -3.24
N ALA A 136 -26.58 12.28 -2.51
CA ALA A 136 -27.39 13.16 -1.68
C ALA A 136 -26.63 13.79 -0.49
N HIS A 137 -25.44 13.29 -0.14
CA HIS A 137 -24.67 13.76 1.02
C HIS A 137 -23.42 14.58 0.63
N TYR A 138 -23.22 14.91 -0.66
CA TYR A 138 -22.03 15.63 -1.12
C TYR A 138 -21.88 17.05 -0.56
N ASP A 139 -22.98 17.71 -0.18
CA ASP A 139 -22.95 19.04 0.44
C ASP A 139 -22.68 19.01 1.95
N ASN A 140 -22.65 17.83 2.56
CA ASN A 140 -22.42 17.69 4.00
C ASN A 140 -20.95 18.01 4.35
N ILE A 141 -20.74 18.85 5.36
CA ILE A 141 -19.41 19.18 5.90
C ILE A 141 -18.65 17.91 6.33
N TRP A 142 -19.35 16.91 6.87
CA TRP A 142 -18.75 15.64 7.27
C TRP A 142 -18.14 14.88 6.09
N TYR A 143 -18.80 14.92 4.92
CA TYR A 143 -18.26 14.32 3.70
C TYR A 143 -16.95 15.01 3.28
N LYS A 144 -16.92 16.35 3.31
CA LYS A 144 -15.71 17.12 2.96
C LYS A 144 -14.55 16.80 3.91
N ILE A 145 -14.81 16.75 5.22
CA ILE A 145 -13.78 16.42 6.23
C ILE A 145 -13.25 14.99 6.03
N ILE A 146 -14.14 14.01 5.84
CA ILE A 146 -13.75 12.61 5.67
C ILE A 146 -12.97 12.40 4.36
N SER A 147 -13.42 13.00 3.27
CA SER A 147 -12.76 12.89 1.96
C SER A 147 -11.35 13.51 1.99
N TRP A 148 -11.22 14.76 2.45
CA TRP A 148 -9.91 15.42 2.57
C TRP A 148 -9.01 14.77 3.62
N GLY A 149 -9.59 14.32 4.74
CA GLY A 149 -8.86 13.57 5.75
C GLY A 149 -8.29 12.26 5.20
N SER A 150 -9.08 11.50 4.45
CA SER A 150 -8.64 10.25 3.81
C SER A 150 -7.49 10.49 2.82
N PHE A 151 -7.55 11.59 2.07
CA PHE A 151 -6.50 12.00 1.13
C PHE A 151 -5.17 12.28 1.85
N ILE A 152 -5.20 13.13 2.89
CA ILE A 152 -4.01 13.53 3.65
C ILE A 152 -3.39 12.31 4.35
N ILE A 153 -4.22 11.50 5.02
CA ILE A 153 -3.77 10.30 5.74
C ILE A 153 -3.17 9.29 4.75
N SER A 154 -3.80 9.08 3.60
CA SER A 154 -3.28 8.19 2.55
C SER A 154 -1.93 8.68 2.01
N ALA A 155 -1.81 9.98 1.69
CA ALA A 155 -0.57 10.56 1.20
C ALA A 155 0.58 10.42 2.20
N LEU A 156 0.32 10.68 3.50
CA LEU A 156 1.30 10.49 4.57
C LEU A 156 1.68 9.03 4.77
N CYS A 157 0.70 8.12 4.71
CA CYS A 157 0.92 6.68 4.82
C CYS A 157 1.85 6.19 3.69
N VAL A 158 1.54 6.54 2.44
CA VAL A 158 2.34 6.16 1.28
C VAL A 158 3.74 6.77 1.34
N TYR A 159 3.86 8.04 1.75
CA TYR A 159 5.15 8.69 1.94
C TYR A 159 6.04 7.96 2.95
N ASN A 160 5.46 7.56 4.09
CA ASN A 160 6.17 6.80 5.13
C ASN A 160 6.63 5.43 4.62
N ILE A 161 5.86 4.77 3.75
CA ILE A 161 6.19 3.44 3.25
C ILE A 161 7.29 3.50 2.18
N TYR A 162 7.24 4.49 1.28
CA TYR A 162 8.29 4.66 0.27
C TYR A 162 9.62 5.09 0.86
N ALA A 163 9.58 5.79 2.02
CA ALA A 163 10.72 6.29 2.75
C ALA A 163 11.78 6.84 1.78
N PHE A 164 11.41 7.83 0.96
CA PHE A 164 12.25 8.34 -0.14
C PHE A 164 13.64 8.81 0.31
N LYS A 165 13.79 9.09 1.60
CA LYS A 165 15.03 9.54 2.24
C LYS A 165 15.95 8.40 2.69
N THR A 166 15.49 7.15 2.71
CA THR A 166 16.30 5.99 3.13
C THR A 166 16.83 5.21 1.92
N PRO A 167 18.10 4.73 1.98
CA PRO A 167 18.71 3.95 0.93
C PRO A 167 18.21 2.50 0.95
N SER A 168 16.95 2.30 0.60
CA SER A 168 16.31 0.98 0.56
C SER A 168 15.65 0.78 -0.81
N ALA A 169 16.11 -0.24 -1.53
CA ALA A 169 15.56 -0.64 -2.82
C ALA A 169 15.45 -2.18 -2.89
N PRO A 170 14.35 -2.71 -3.45
CA PRO A 170 14.20 -4.15 -3.66
C PRO A 170 15.17 -4.65 -4.73
N ILE A 171 15.61 -5.92 -4.61
CA ILE A 171 16.68 -6.50 -5.43
C ILE A 171 16.40 -6.37 -6.93
N PHE A 172 15.16 -6.63 -7.36
CA PHE A 172 14.73 -6.56 -8.77
C PHE A 172 14.79 -5.15 -9.40
N LEU A 173 14.78 -4.09 -8.58
CA LEU A 173 14.85 -2.69 -9.02
C LEU A 173 16.17 -2.01 -8.62
N SER A 174 17.07 -2.78 -7.99
CA SER A 174 18.35 -2.28 -7.48
C SER A 174 19.26 -1.76 -8.59
N TRP A 175 19.18 -2.31 -9.80
CA TRP A 175 19.95 -1.82 -10.95
C TRP A 175 19.56 -0.39 -11.30
N SER A 176 18.26 -0.10 -11.41
CA SER A 176 17.75 1.23 -11.76
C SER A 176 18.11 2.25 -10.68
N TYR A 177 17.97 1.85 -9.42
CA TYR A 177 18.41 2.63 -8.27
C TYR A 177 19.91 2.97 -8.33
N LYS A 178 20.77 1.96 -8.54
CA LYS A 178 22.23 2.15 -8.66
C LYS A 178 22.60 3.05 -9.84
N LEU A 179 21.87 2.97 -10.94
CA LEU A 179 22.07 3.83 -12.11
C LEU A 179 21.77 5.29 -11.78
N GLY A 180 20.66 5.55 -11.05
CA GLY A 180 20.34 6.89 -10.54
C GLY A 180 21.38 7.44 -9.57
N VAL A 181 21.88 6.62 -8.65
CA VAL A 181 22.98 7.00 -7.75
C VAL A 181 24.26 7.28 -8.53
N LYS A 182 24.66 6.42 -9.48
CA LYS A 182 25.88 6.59 -10.27
C LYS A 182 25.88 7.86 -11.11
N LEU A 183 24.74 8.23 -11.69
CA LEU A 183 24.60 9.43 -12.52
C LEU A 183 24.73 10.73 -11.69
N THR A 184 24.50 10.64 -10.38
CA THR A 184 24.48 11.79 -9.47
C THR A 184 25.64 11.81 -8.48
N SER A 185 26.30 10.66 -8.26
CA SER A 185 27.60 10.50 -7.59
C SER A 185 28.75 11.13 -8.37
#